data_AF-A0A2A4B685-F1
#
_entry.id   AF-A0A2A4B685-F1
#
_cell.length_a   1.000
_cell.length_b   1.000
_cell.length_c   1.000
_cell.angle_alpha   90.00
_cell.angle_beta   90.00
_cell.angle_gamma   90.00
#
_symmetry.space_group_name_H-M   'P 1'
#
loop_
_entity.id
_entity.type
_entity.pdbx_description
1 polymer ?
#
loop_
_entity_poly.entity_id
_entity_poly.type
_entity_poly.pdbx_seq_one_letter_code
_entity_poly.pdbx_strand_id
1 'polypeptide(L)'
;MRRGLLGLGAAALPFGWWLAAGDFGMTGHMAGHMLAVAVAAPLIAAGLSGTRADPARRWPRLLTPMGAMLAELVIVWSWHLPAAREWAAASRGAMVAEQAMYLVAGFALWSAAFAAANRASGIGALLLTSMHMTLLGALIGLAPRPLYEGMAMHHGLDPLADQQLGGVVMLMIGAASYLAGGLALLAKLLMGREASA
;
A
#
# COMPACT_ATOMS: atom_id res chain seq x y z
N MET A 1 23.28 -3.51 -2.65
CA MET A 1 22.06 -2.81 -2.16
C MET A 1 20.78 -3.23 -2.90
N ARG A 2 20.64 -3.00 -4.22
CA ARG A 2 19.39 -3.28 -4.99
C ARG A 2 18.85 -4.72 -4.87
N ARG A 3 19.72 -5.72 -5.02
CA ARG A 3 19.34 -7.14 -4.85
C ARG A 3 18.85 -7.45 -3.42
N GLY A 4 19.40 -6.76 -2.42
CA GLY A 4 18.97 -6.88 -1.03
C GLY A 4 17.57 -6.32 -0.80
N LEU A 5 17.26 -5.14 -1.37
CA LEU A 5 15.91 -4.56 -1.30
C LEU A 5 14.87 -5.45 -1.99
N LEU A 6 15.21 -5.98 -3.18
CA LEU A 6 14.34 -6.90 -3.90
C LEU A 6 14.10 -8.19 -3.10
N GLY A 7 15.17 -8.78 -2.54
CA GLY A 7 15.07 -9.97 -1.70
C GLY A 7 14.23 -9.74 -0.45
N LEU A 8 14.43 -8.60 0.23
CA LEU A 8 13.65 -8.22 1.41
C LEU A 8 12.17 -8.02 1.08
N GLY A 9 11.86 -7.30 -0.01
CA GLY A 9 10.48 -7.10 -0.46
C GLY A 9 9.79 -8.41 -0.85
N ALA A 10 10.51 -9.30 -1.54
CA ALA A 10 9.99 -10.63 -1.88
C ALA A 10 9.78 -11.52 -0.64
N ALA A 11 10.69 -11.47 0.33
CA ALA A 11 10.59 -12.22 1.58
C ALA A 11 9.45 -11.73 2.48
N ALA A 12 9.03 -10.47 2.33
CA ALA A 12 7.90 -9.91 3.05
C ALA A 12 6.56 -10.54 2.60
N LEU A 13 6.41 -10.86 1.30
CA LEU A 13 5.14 -11.33 0.73
C LEU A 13 4.56 -12.59 1.40
N PRO A 14 5.31 -13.69 1.62
CA PRO A 14 4.79 -14.86 2.31
C PRO A 14 4.29 -14.55 3.72
N PHE A 15 4.98 -13.66 4.43
CA PHE A 15 4.58 -13.25 5.78
C PHE A 15 3.30 -12.41 5.76
N GLY A 16 3.19 -11.45 4.83
CA GLY A 16 1.96 -10.68 4.63
C GLY A 16 0.76 -11.55 4.23
N TRP A 17 0.99 -12.56 3.40
CA TRP A 17 -0.06 -13.52 3.02
C TRP A 17 -0.48 -14.40 4.20
N TRP A 18 0.46 -14.82 5.04
CA TRP A 18 0.14 -15.55 6.26
C TRP A 18 -0.69 -14.69 7.23
N LEU A 19 -0.38 -13.40 7.39
CA LEU A 19 -1.20 -12.48 8.18
C LEU A 19 -2.60 -12.28 7.57
N ALA A 20 -2.69 -12.16 6.24
CA ALA A 20 -3.95 -11.88 5.56
C ALA A 20 -4.90 -13.08 5.44
N ALA A 21 -4.35 -14.28 5.28
CA ALA A 21 -5.08 -15.53 5.12
C ALA A 21 -5.24 -16.30 6.44
N GLY A 22 -4.48 -15.91 7.46
CA GLY A 22 -4.48 -16.55 8.77
C GLY A 22 -5.66 -16.15 9.63
N ASP A 23 -5.77 -16.78 10.79
CA ASP A 23 -6.86 -16.61 11.75
C ASP A 23 -6.65 -15.38 12.65
N PHE A 24 -6.29 -14.25 12.05
CA PHE A 24 -5.87 -13.03 12.76
C PHE A 24 -6.89 -11.88 12.65
N GLY A 25 -8.11 -12.18 12.22
CA GLY A 25 -9.19 -11.23 12.09
C GLY A 25 -8.88 -10.07 11.11
N MET A 26 -9.57 -8.96 11.33
CA MET A 26 -9.45 -7.74 10.55
C MET A 26 -8.07 -7.10 10.74
N THR A 27 -7.50 -7.14 11.94
CA THR A 27 -6.16 -6.59 12.21
C THR A 27 -5.08 -7.30 11.41
N GLY A 28 -5.03 -8.63 11.43
CA GLY A 28 -4.04 -9.38 10.65
C GLY A 28 -4.24 -9.22 9.15
N HIS A 29 -5.49 -9.16 8.70
CA HIS A 29 -5.80 -8.85 7.31
C HIS A 29 -5.27 -7.48 6.89
N MET A 30 -5.53 -6.43 7.67
CA MET A 30 -4.98 -5.09 7.43
C MET A 30 -3.45 -5.08 7.45
N ALA A 31 -2.83 -5.80 8.38
CA ALA A 31 -1.37 -5.91 8.43
C ALA A 31 -0.80 -6.56 7.16
N GLY A 32 -1.44 -7.61 6.66
CA GLY A 32 -1.05 -8.27 5.40
C GLY A 32 -1.24 -7.38 4.17
N HIS A 33 -2.32 -6.61 4.11
CA HIS A 33 -2.54 -5.58 3.08
C HIS A 33 -1.43 -4.52 3.10
N MET A 34 -1.17 -3.93 4.27
CA MET A 34 -0.16 -2.88 4.43
C MET A 34 1.24 -3.37 4.10
N LEU A 35 1.54 -4.62 4.43
CA LEU A 35 2.81 -5.23 4.11
C LEU A 35 2.99 -5.43 2.60
N ALA A 36 1.92 -5.73 1.86
CA ALA A 36 1.96 -5.80 0.40
C ALA A 36 2.15 -4.42 -0.25
N VAL A 37 1.27 -3.46 0.06
CA VAL A 37 1.17 -2.18 -0.67
C VAL A 37 2.19 -1.12 -0.21
N ALA A 38 2.50 -1.09 1.09
CA ALA A 38 3.29 -0.03 1.70
C ALA A 38 4.70 -0.48 2.15
N VAL A 39 5.01 -1.78 2.11
CA VAL A 39 6.34 -2.32 2.48
C VAL A 39 6.98 -3.08 1.32
N ALA A 40 6.38 -4.17 0.86
CA ALA A 40 6.95 -5.00 -0.20
C ALA A 40 7.04 -4.25 -1.53
N ALA A 41 5.96 -3.59 -1.95
CA ALA A 41 5.90 -2.80 -3.17
C ALA A 41 7.02 -1.73 -3.29
N PRO A 42 7.25 -0.82 -2.32
CA PRO A 42 8.33 0.16 -2.41
C PRO A 42 9.72 -0.48 -2.45
N LEU A 43 9.95 -1.55 -1.69
CA LEU A 43 11.24 -2.26 -1.66
C LEU A 43 11.54 -2.93 -3.01
N ILE A 44 10.54 -3.57 -3.60
CA ILE A 44 10.63 -4.18 -4.94
C ILE A 44 10.83 -3.09 -5.99
N ALA A 45 10.05 -2.00 -5.95
CA ALA A 45 10.20 -0.86 -6.86
C ALA A 45 11.60 -0.24 -6.78
N ALA A 46 12.13 -0.04 -5.58
CA ALA A 46 13.48 0.49 -5.38
C ALA A 46 14.57 -0.49 -5.86
N GLY A 47 14.37 -1.80 -5.65
CA GLY A 47 15.28 -2.84 -6.13
C GLY A 47 15.33 -2.95 -7.66
N LEU A 48 14.20 -2.72 -8.34
CA LEU A 48 14.08 -2.79 -9.79
C LEU A 48 14.28 -1.46 -10.50
N SER A 49 14.27 -0.34 -9.78
CA SER A 49 14.37 1.01 -10.34
C SER A 49 15.57 1.15 -11.29
N GLY A 50 15.33 1.64 -12.50
CA GLY A 50 16.37 1.83 -13.51
C GLY A 50 16.78 0.57 -14.28
N THR A 51 16.22 -0.60 -13.98
CA THR A 51 16.47 -1.84 -14.72
C THR A 51 15.48 -2.04 -15.88
N ARG A 52 15.65 -3.10 -16.70
CA ARG A 52 14.68 -3.47 -17.74
C ARG A 52 13.34 -3.97 -17.20
N ALA A 53 13.30 -4.35 -15.93
CA ALA A 53 12.10 -4.82 -15.23
C ALA A 53 11.32 -3.68 -14.55
N ASP A 54 11.82 -2.43 -14.64
CA ASP A 54 11.14 -1.25 -14.11
C ASP A 54 9.98 -0.85 -15.03
N PRO A 55 8.71 -0.99 -14.59
CA PRO A 55 7.57 -0.77 -15.46
C PRO A 55 7.41 0.70 -15.86
N ALA A 56 7.79 1.66 -14.99
CA ALA A 56 7.77 3.08 -15.34
C ALA A 56 8.79 3.44 -16.43
N ARG A 57 9.90 2.69 -16.55
CA ARG A 57 10.81 2.82 -17.71
C ARG A 57 10.27 2.17 -18.97
N ARG A 58 9.55 1.05 -18.83
CA ARG A 58 8.99 0.31 -19.97
C ARG A 58 7.79 1.03 -20.58
N TRP A 59 6.97 1.67 -19.75
CA TRP A 59 5.73 2.32 -20.14
C TRP A 59 5.58 3.73 -19.54
N PRO A 60 6.52 4.66 -19.81
CA PRO A 60 6.57 5.98 -19.16
C PRO A 60 5.35 6.87 -19.46
N ARG A 61 4.65 6.62 -20.57
CA ARG A 61 3.42 7.34 -20.92
C ARG A 61 2.17 6.79 -20.25
N LEU A 62 2.16 5.50 -19.89
CA LEU A 62 1.01 4.84 -19.27
C LEU A 62 1.09 4.90 -17.75
N LEU A 63 2.29 4.72 -17.19
CA LEU A 63 2.54 4.73 -15.75
C LEU A 63 3.01 6.11 -15.29
N THR A 64 2.09 7.06 -15.29
CA THR A 64 2.32 8.37 -14.67
C THR A 64 2.13 8.27 -13.15
N PRO A 65 2.84 9.07 -12.32
CA PRO A 65 2.68 9.01 -10.87
C PRO A 65 1.24 9.26 -10.42
N MET A 66 0.57 10.26 -11.02
CA MET A 66 -0.80 10.61 -10.67
C MET A 66 -1.80 9.54 -11.14
N GLY A 67 -1.60 8.98 -12.34
CA GLY A 67 -2.43 7.88 -12.82
C GLY A 67 -2.29 6.62 -11.96
N ALA A 68 -1.07 6.29 -11.54
CA ALA A 68 -0.82 5.17 -10.64
C ALA A 68 -1.41 5.42 -9.24
N MET A 69 -1.34 6.65 -8.71
CA MET A 69 -2.00 7.02 -7.46
C MET A 69 -3.52 6.85 -7.56
N LEU A 70 -4.15 7.35 -8.61
CA LEU A 70 -5.61 7.21 -8.79
C LEU A 70 -6.04 5.75 -8.95
N ALA A 71 -5.27 4.95 -9.68
CA ALA A 71 -5.54 3.52 -9.81
C ALA A 71 -5.41 2.80 -8.46
N GLU A 72 -4.39 3.13 -7.68
CA GLU A 72 -4.18 2.59 -6.34
C GLU A 72 -5.33 2.99 -5.40
N LEU A 73 -5.72 4.26 -5.39
CA LEU A 73 -6.87 4.76 -4.64
C LEU A 73 -8.15 3.99 -4.98
N VAL A 74 -8.46 3.82 -6.27
CA VAL A 74 -9.66 3.07 -6.70
C VAL A 74 -9.60 1.62 -6.24
N ILE A 75 -8.45 0.95 -6.44
CA ILE A 75 -8.26 -0.44 -6.05
C ILE A 75 -8.42 -0.61 -4.53
N VAL A 76 -7.72 0.21 -3.75
CA VAL A 76 -7.75 0.13 -2.28
C VAL A 76 -9.15 0.38 -1.76
N TRP A 77 -9.79 1.47 -2.17
CA TRP A 77 -11.13 1.80 -1.68
C TRP A 77 -12.16 0.75 -2.07
N SER A 78 -12.06 0.18 -3.28
CA SER A 78 -13.00 -0.86 -3.75
C SER A 78 -12.95 -2.11 -2.87
N TRP A 79 -11.76 -2.55 -2.48
CA TRP A 79 -11.59 -3.74 -1.64
C TRP A 79 -11.97 -3.54 -0.17
N HIS A 80 -12.07 -2.28 0.28
CA HIS A 80 -12.55 -1.91 1.61
C HIS A 80 -14.07 -1.67 1.66
N LEU A 81 -14.79 -1.82 0.55
CA LEU A 81 -16.25 -1.88 0.60
C LEU A 81 -16.69 -3.15 1.37
N PRO A 82 -17.71 -3.08 2.24
CA PRO A 82 -18.13 -4.23 3.05
C PRO A 82 -18.35 -5.51 2.24
N ALA A 83 -19.09 -5.42 1.13
CA ALA A 83 -19.36 -6.58 0.26
C ALA A 83 -18.08 -7.16 -0.39
N ALA A 84 -17.13 -6.31 -0.79
CA ALA A 84 -15.86 -6.79 -1.35
C ALA A 84 -14.99 -7.44 -0.26
N ARG A 85 -15.06 -6.94 0.97
CA ARG A 85 -14.36 -7.51 2.12
C ARG A 85 -14.92 -8.86 2.52
N GLU A 86 -16.23 -8.98 2.62
CA GLU A 86 -16.91 -10.26 2.87
C GLU A 86 -16.56 -11.28 1.80
N TRP A 87 -16.50 -10.87 0.53
CA TRP A 87 -16.11 -11.75 -0.56
C TRP A 87 -14.65 -12.25 -0.43
N ALA A 88 -13.72 -11.35 -0.11
CA ALA A 88 -12.33 -11.72 0.12
C ALA A 88 -12.16 -12.65 1.34
N ALA A 89 -12.92 -12.43 2.40
CA ALA A 89 -12.94 -13.29 3.58
C ALA A 89 -13.49 -14.69 3.28
N ALA A 90 -14.52 -14.79 2.42
CA ALA A 90 -15.17 -16.04 2.08
C ALA A 90 -14.43 -16.87 1.01
N SER A 91 -13.52 -16.26 0.23
CA SER A 91 -12.88 -16.91 -0.91
C SER A 91 -11.36 -16.68 -0.95
N ARG A 92 -10.60 -17.79 -0.87
CA ARG A 92 -9.14 -17.76 -1.06
C ARG A 92 -8.74 -17.13 -2.39
N GLY A 93 -9.52 -17.38 -3.45
CA GLY A 93 -9.24 -16.78 -4.77
C GLY A 93 -9.42 -15.26 -4.77
N ALA A 94 -10.46 -14.76 -4.10
CA ALA A 94 -10.70 -13.32 -3.95
C ALA A 94 -9.64 -12.66 -3.07
N MET A 95 -9.26 -13.28 -1.95
CA MET A 95 -8.15 -12.81 -1.11
C MET A 95 -6.82 -12.72 -1.88
N VAL A 96 -6.51 -13.74 -2.70
CA VAL A 96 -5.28 -13.73 -3.51
C VAL A 96 -5.34 -12.62 -4.56
N ALA A 97 -6.48 -12.47 -5.24
CA ALA A 97 -6.68 -11.42 -6.23
C ALA A 97 -6.52 -10.02 -5.60
N GLU A 98 -7.12 -9.80 -4.44
CA GLU A 98 -6.96 -8.58 -3.65
C GLU A 98 -5.48 -8.30 -3.32
N GLN A 99 -4.80 -9.24 -2.64
CA GLN A 99 -3.40 -9.05 -2.23
C GLN A 99 -2.48 -8.83 -3.44
N ALA A 100 -2.76 -9.48 -4.56
CA ALA A 100 -2.05 -9.25 -5.82
C ALA A 100 -2.33 -7.86 -6.39
N MET A 101 -3.59 -7.39 -6.37
CA MET A 101 -3.95 -6.05 -6.82
C MET A 101 -3.28 -4.96 -5.98
N TYR A 102 -3.22 -5.13 -4.66
CA TYR A 102 -2.48 -4.23 -3.78
C TYR A 102 -0.99 -4.18 -4.11
N LEU A 103 -0.35 -5.35 -4.26
CA LEU A 103 1.06 -5.40 -4.62
C LEU A 103 1.32 -4.73 -5.97
N VAL A 104 0.50 -5.02 -6.99
CA VAL A 104 0.65 -4.46 -8.35
C VAL A 104 0.42 -2.95 -8.34
N ALA A 105 -0.64 -2.48 -7.68
CA ALA A 105 -0.96 -1.05 -7.60
C ALA A 105 0.13 -0.27 -6.86
N GLY A 106 0.54 -0.76 -5.69
CA GLY A 106 1.64 -0.17 -4.92
C GLY A 106 2.95 -0.18 -5.73
N PHE A 107 3.31 -1.31 -6.35
CA PHE A 107 4.53 -1.40 -7.14
C PHE A 107 4.53 -0.41 -8.32
N ALA A 108 3.41 -0.29 -9.02
CA ALA A 108 3.23 0.66 -10.11
C ALA A 108 3.36 2.12 -9.62
N LEU A 109 2.72 2.46 -8.49
CA LEU A 109 2.82 3.78 -7.86
C LEU A 109 4.26 4.13 -7.49
N TRP A 110 4.95 3.25 -6.75
CA TRP A 110 6.32 3.50 -6.31
C TRP A 110 7.31 3.57 -7.48
N SER A 111 7.17 2.69 -8.48
CA SER A 111 7.96 2.74 -9.71
C SER A 111 7.75 4.06 -10.46
N ALA A 112 6.49 4.48 -10.65
CA ALA A 112 6.17 5.74 -11.31
C ALA A 112 6.71 6.95 -10.53
N ALA A 113 6.55 6.97 -9.21
CA ALA A 113 7.05 8.04 -8.36
C ALA A 113 8.58 8.18 -8.42
N PHE A 114 9.32 7.05 -8.43
CA PHE A 114 10.78 7.07 -8.55
C PHE A 114 11.29 7.49 -9.92
N ALA A 115 10.56 7.16 -10.99
CA ALA A 115 10.93 7.47 -12.38
C ALA A 115 10.30 8.78 -12.90
N ALA A 116 9.58 9.53 -12.06
CA ALA A 116 8.86 10.74 -12.47
C ALA A 116 9.79 11.80 -13.09
N ALA A 117 9.55 12.14 -14.36
CA ALA A 117 10.29 13.21 -15.04
C ALA A 117 10.06 14.57 -14.36
N ASN A 118 8.79 14.89 -14.04
CA ASN A 118 8.46 15.96 -13.12
C ASN A 118 8.48 15.42 -11.69
N ARG A 119 9.57 15.68 -10.95
CA ARG A 119 9.75 15.20 -9.56
C ARG A 119 8.61 15.61 -8.62
N ALA A 120 8.00 16.78 -8.83
CA ALA A 120 6.87 17.23 -8.02
C ALA A 120 5.64 16.31 -8.15
N SER A 121 5.44 15.69 -9.32
CA SER A 121 4.33 14.75 -9.53
C SER A 121 4.53 13.44 -8.75
N GLY A 122 5.76 12.95 -8.63
CA GLY A 122 6.07 11.77 -7.81
C GLY A 122 5.89 12.04 -6.32
N ILE A 123 6.34 13.21 -5.85
CA ILE A 123 6.11 13.67 -4.47
C ILE A 123 4.61 13.80 -4.19
N GLY A 124 3.88 14.50 -5.06
CA GLY A 124 2.44 14.70 -4.92
C GLY A 124 1.65 13.39 -4.91
N ALA A 125 2.02 12.44 -5.77
CA ALA A 125 1.39 11.11 -5.81
C ALA A 125 1.56 10.37 -4.47
N LEU A 126 2.76 10.33 -3.90
CA LEU A 126 2.99 9.67 -2.61
C LEU A 126 2.30 10.41 -1.45
N LEU A 127 2.31 11.75 -1.43
CA LEU A 127 1.63 12.52 -0.39
C LEU A 127 0.10 12.34 -0.45
N LEU A 128 -0.50 12.35 -1.65
CA LEU A 128 -1.93 12.06 -1.82
C LEU A 128 -2.26 10.62 -1.42
N THR A 129 -1.36 9.68 -1.73
CA THR A 129 -1.51 8.28 -1.28
C THR A 129 -1.50 8.19 0.25
N SER A 130 -0.55 8.87 0.89
CA SER A 130 -0.50 8.99 2.35
C SER A 130 -1.82 9.54 2.90
N MET A 131 -2.38 10.58 2.29
CA MET A 131 -3.62 11.22 2.75
C MET A 131 -4.82 10.28 2.65
N HIS A 132 -5.06 9.64 1.50
CA HIS A 132 -6.25 8.80 1.37
C HIS A 132 -6.12 7.48 2.15
N MET A 133 -4.93 6.92 2.31
CA MET A 133 -4.69 5.73 3.14
C MET A 133 -4.93 6.03 4.62
N THR A 134 -4.43 7.19 5.09
CA THR A 134 -4.68 7.68 6.45
C THR A 134 -6.17 7.95 6.67
N LEU A 135 -6.84 8.58 5.70
CA LEU A 135 -8.29 8.85 5.76
C LEU A 135 -9.09 7.55 5.84
N LEU A 136 -8.80 6.57 4.99
CA LEU A 136 -9.49 5.29 4.98
C LEU A 136 -9.26 4.52 6.29
N GLY A 137 -8.03 4.48 6.78
CA GLY A 137 -7.70 3.93 8.09
C GLY A 137 -8.44 4.62 9.23
N ALA A 138 -8.57 5.96 9.20
CA ALA A 138 -9.35 6.71 10.19
C ALA A 138 -10.85 6.41 10.11
N LEU A 139 -11.42 6.32 8.91
CA LEU A 139 -12.84 5.99 8.72
C LEU A 139 -13.18 4.60 9.28
N ILE A 140 -12.30 3.62 9.07
CA ILE A 140 -12.46 2.26 9.61
C ILE A 140 -12.19 2.24 11.12
N GLY A 141 -11.10 2.88 11.53
CA GLY A 141 -10.55 2.91 12.89
C GLY A 141 -11.40 3.68 13.91
N LEU A 142 -12.19 4.64 13.44
CA LEU A 142 -13.03 5.51 14.27
C LEU A 142 -14.53 5.24 14.08
N ALA A 143 -14.90 4.22 13.28
CA ALA A 143 -16.29 3.84 13.15
C ALA A 143 -16.84 3.42 14.53
N PRO A 144 -18.05 3.87 14.92
CA PRO A 144 -18.66 3.52 16.20
C PRO A 144 -19.39 2.18 16.17
N ARG A 145 -19.38 1.49 15.01
CA ARG A 145 -20.05 0.22 14.77
C ARG A 145 -19.21 -0.65 13.83
N PRO A 146 -19.33 -1.98 13.90
CA PRO A 146 -18.70 -2.86 12.93
C PRO A 146 -19.19 -2.51 11.51
N LEU A 147 -18.26 -2.35 10.57
CA LEU A 147 -18.51 -2.20 9.15
C LEU A 147 -18.45 -3.56 8.44
N TYR A 148 -17.77 -4.54 9.04
CA TYR A 148 -17.52 -5.87 8.50
C TYR A 148 -18.11 -6.95 9.42
N GLU A 149 -19.43 -6.95 9.60
CA GLU A 149 -20.17 -7.81 10.55
C GLU A 149 -19.95 -9.32 10.33
N GLY A 150 -19.51 -9.75 9.13
CA GLY A 150 -19.21 -11.14 8.79
C GLY A 150 -17.79 -11.63 9.13
N MET A 151 -16.89 -10.76 9.61
CA MET A 151 -15.55 -11.16 10.04
C MET A 151 -15.62 -11.63 11.50
N ALA A 152 -15.64 -12.94 11.70
CA ALA A 152 -15.83 -13.56 12.99
C ALA A 152 -14.71 -13.20 13.99
N MET A 153 -15.11 -13.10 15.26
CA MET A 153 -14.27 -12.97 16.45
C MET A 153 -13.08 -13.93 16.38
N HIS A 154 -11.85 -13.42 16.26
CA HIS A 154 -10.66 -14.24 16.49
C HIS A 154 -9.89 -13.75 17.72
N HIS A 155 -9.43 -14.72 18.52
CA HIS A 155 -8.83 -14.52 19.84
C HIS A 155 -9.73 -13.88 20.92
N GLY A 156 -11.06 -13.87 20.73
CA GLY A 156 -12.01 -13.35 21.72
C GLY A 156 -12.11 -11.82 21.77
N LEU A 157 -11.50 -11.13 20.80
CA LEU A 157 -11.67 -9.69 20.59
C LEU A 157 -13.02 -9.40 19.96
N ASP A 158 -13.71 -8.39 20.49
CA ASP A 158 -14.93 -7.82 19.91
C ASP A 158 -14.70 -7.35 18.45
N PRO A 159 -15.64 -7.54 17.51
CA PRO A 159 -15.40 -7.29 16.09
C PRO A 159 -15.19 -5.81 15.79
N LEU A 160 -15.84 -4.94 16.58
CA LEU A 160 -15.59 -3.50 16.50
C LEU A 160 -14.17 -3.19 16.94
N ALA A 161 -13.71 -3.71 18.08
CA ALA A 161 -12.34 -3.50 18.55
C ALA A 161 -11.27 -3.99 17.56
N ASP A 162 -11.44 -5.19 16.98
CA ASP A 162 -10.51 -5.73 15.98
C ASP A 162 -10.50 -4.89 14.68
N GLN A 163 -11.66 -4.45 14.19
CA GLN A 163 -11.72 -3.52 13.08
C GLN A 163 -11.01 -2.20 13.39
N GLN A 164 -11.25 -1.64 14.59
CA GLN A 164 -10.66 -0.37 14.98
C GLN A 164 -9.12 -0.47 15.00
N LEU A 165 -8.60 -1.56 15.54
CA LEU A 165 -7.16 -1.84 15.52
C LEU A 165 -6.63 -2.03 14.10
N GLY A 166 -7.35 -2.74 13.23
CA GLY A 166 -7.03 -2.84 11.80
C GLY A 166 -6.96 -1.47 11.11
N GLY A 167 -7.91 -0.57 11.41
CA GLY A 167 -7.90 0.80 10.93
C GLY A 167 -6.68 1.60 11.41
N VAL A 168 -6.26 1.42 12.67
CA VAL A 168 -5.02 2.02 13.21
C VAL A 168 -3.78 1.48 12.50
N VAL A 169 -3.70 0.17 12.26
CA VAL A 169 -2.59 -0.45 11.50
C VAL A 169 -2.48 0.16 10.10
N MET A 170 -3.60 0.24 9.39
CA MET A 170 -3.67 0.85 8.06
C MET A 170 -3.22 2.31 8.08
N LEU A 171 -3.77 3.09 9.00
CA LEU A 171 -3.46 4.51 9.17
C LEU A 171 -1.98 4.72 9.42
N MET A 172 -1.42 4.03 10.43
CA MET A 172 -0.04 4.26 10.87
C MET A 172 0.98 3.84 9.82
N ILE A 173 0.83 2.66 9.22
CA ILE A 173 1.78 2.17 8.22
C ILE A 173 1.65 2.98 6.92
N GLY A 174 0.42 3.32 6.51
CA GLY A 174 0.15 4.11 5.32
C GLY A 174 0.74 5.51 5.44
N ALA A 175 0.43 6.20 6.55
CA ALA A 175 1.00 7.51 6.85
C ALA A 175 2.54 7.45 6.85
N ALA A 176 3.14 6.54 7.59
CA ALA A 176 4.59 6.46 7.72
C ALA A 176 5.28 6.18 6.39
N SER A 177 4.82 5.18 5.62
CA SER A 177 5.49 4.74 4.39
C SER A 177 5.43 5.79 3.29
N TYR A 178 4.22 6.25 2.95
CA TYR A 178 4.05 7.16 1.82
C TYR A 178 4.53 8.58 2.14
N LEU A 179 4.37 9.06 3.39
CA LEU A 179 4.95 10.33 3.82
C LEU A 179 6.48 10.29 3.77
N ALA A 180 7.10 9.23 4.32
CA ALA A 180 8.56 9.09 4.27
C ALA A 180 9.08 9.04 2.83
N GLY A 181 8.38 8.33 1.94
CA GLY A 181 8.69 8.31 0.52
C GLY A 181 8.59 9.70 -0.13
N GLY A 182 7.49 10.41 0.11
CA GLY A 182 7.27 11.77 -0.40
C GLY A 182 8.34 12.74 0.09
N LEU A 183 8.66 12.72 1.39
CA LEU A 183 9.69 13.56 2.00
C LEU A 183 11.09 13.21 1.49
N ALA A 184 11.40 11.93 1.29
CA ALA A 184 12.68 11.52 0.72
C ALA A 184 12.86 12.01 -0.73
N LEU A 185 11.79 11.99 -1.54
CA LEU A 185 11.81 12.56 -2.89
C LEU A 185 11.92 14.09 -2.86
N LEU A 186 11.24 14.75 -1.93
CA LEU A 186 11.33 16.20 -1.73
C LEU A 186 12.74 16.62 -1.33
N ALA A 187 13.36 15.94 -0.37
CA ALA A 187 14.73 16.21 0.06
C ALA A 187 15.71 16.10 -1.13
N LYS A 188 15.58 15.05 -1.95
CA LYS A 188 16.38 14.88 -3.19
C LYS A 188 16.16 15.98 -4.21
N LEU A 189 14.94 16.51 -4.32
CA LEU A 189 14.64 17.64 -5.20
C LEU A 189 15.33 18.92 -4.72
N LEU A 190 15.27 19.21 -3.43
CA LEU A 190 15.87 20.42 -2.84
C LEU A 190 17.40 20.39 -2.92
N MET A 191 18.04 19.30 -2.50
CA MET A 191 19.51 19.15 -2.57
C MET A 191 20.05 19.19 -4.00
N GLY A 192 19.29 18.68 -4.99
CA GLY A 192 19.68 18.74 -6.40
C GLY A 192 19.67 20.16 -6.99
N ARG A 193 18.85 21.07 -6.42
CA ARG A 193 18.82 22.47 -6.84
C ARG A 193 19.98 23.27 -6.27
N GLU A 194 20.36 23.00 -5.02
CA GLU A 194 21.53 23.63 -4.38
C GLU A 194 22.84 23.29 -5.10
N ALA A 195 23.00 22.05 -5.58
CA ALA A 195 24.20 21.65 -6.33
C ALA A 195 24.28 22.22 -7.77
N SER A 196 23.21 22.85 -8.27
CA SER A 196 23.13 23.42 -9.62
C SER A 196 23.12 24.95 -9.63
N ALA A 197 23.18 25.58 -8.45
CA ALA A 197 23.19 27.02 -8.23
C ALA A 197 24.60 27.48 -7.85
#